data_AF-A0A918USK1-F1
#
_entry.id   AF-A0A918USK1-F1
#
_cell.length_a   1.000
_cell.length_b   1.000
_cell.length_c   1.000
_cell.angle_alpha   90.00
_cell.angle_beta   90.00
_cell.angle_gamma   90.00
#
_symmetry.space_group_name_H-M   'P 1'
#
loop_
_entity.id
_entity.type
_entity.pdbx_description
1 polymer ?
#
loop_
_entity_poly.entity_id
_entity_poly.type
_entity_poly.pdbx_seq_one_letter_code
_entity_poly.pdbx_strand_id
1 'polypeptide(L)'
;MRIGRKIAACTVAAAAATVGLAVTAPTASAAPAAGGTAPACIGRYVDGDPDGFTVLLENNCGKTMRVQVVVAYAPDSSCYTLSAGASKLYTYRGITGVYDRTAVC
;
A
#
# COMPACT_ATOMS: atom_id res chain seq x y z
N MET A 1 13.57 -59.21 -52.92
CA MET A 1 12.21 -59.48 -52.42
C MET A 1 12.04 -58.74 -51.10
N ARG A 2 11.10 -57.79 -51.05
CA ARG A 2 10.74 -56.94 -49.91
C ARG A 2 10.02 -57.76 -48.85
N ILE A 3 10.18 -57.45 -47.55
CA ILE A 3 9.22 -57.56 -46.42
C ILE A 3 9.99 -56.98 -45.20
N GLY A 4 9.63 -55.94 -44.46
CA GLY A 4 8.38 -55.19 -44.36
C GLY A 4 7.53 -55.63 -43.15
N ARG A 5 7.86 -55.18 -41.93
CA ARG A 5 6.87 -54.86 -40.86
C ARG A 5 7.56 -54.29 -39.61
N LYS A 6 7.38 -52.99 -39.34
CA LYS A 6 7.64 -52.41 -38.02
C LYS A 6 6.44 -52.72 -37.11
N ILE A 7 6.75 -53.15 -35.91
CA ILE A 7 5.83 -53.75 -34.93
C ILE A 7 4.97 -52.66 -34.29
N ALA A 8 3.76 -53.08 -33.97
CA ALA A 8 2.58 -52.32 -33.62
C ALA A 8 2.69 -51.47 -32.34
N ALA A 9 1.80 -50.47 -32.32
CA ALA A 9 1.55 -49.50 -31.28
C ALA A 9 1.23 -50.09 -29.91
N CYS A 10 1.63 -49.37 -28.87
CA CYS A 10 0.96 -49.41 -27.57
C CYS A 10 0.90 -47.96 -27.05
N THR A 11 -0.19 -47.27 -27.38
CA THR A 11 -0.51 -45.93 -26.89
C THR A 11 -0.96 -46.04 -25.43
N VAL A 12 -0.08 -45.71 -24.50
CA VAL A 12 -0.48 -45.45 -23.11
C VAL A 12 -0.94 -43.99 -23.05
N ALA A 13 -2.26 -43.79 -23.09
CA ALA A 13 -2.89 -42.51 -22.83
C ALA A 13 -2.68 -42.16 -21.35
N ALA A 14 -1.71 -41.29 -21.08
CA ALA A 14 -1.53 -40.69 -19.77
C ALA A 14 -2.64 -39.66 -19.54
N ALA A 15 -3.65 -40.02 -18.74
CA ALA A 15 -4.62 -39.08 -18.20
C ALA A 15 -3.91 -38.18 -17.16
N ALA A 16 -3.40 -37.04 -17.61
CA ALA A 16 -2.88 -36.01 -16.73
C ALA A 16 -4.06 -35.27 -16.08
N ALA A 17 -4.35 -35.61 -14.82
CA ALA A 17 -5.24 -34.85 -13.97
C ALA A 17 -4.62 -33.45 -13.74
N THR A 18 -5.16 -32.43 -14.40
CA THR A 18 -4.83 -31.03 -14.12
C THR A 18 -5.43 -30.65 -12.78
N VAL A 19 -4.68 -30.85 -11.70
CA VAL A 19 -4.95 -30.19 -10.43
C VAL A 19 -4.69 -28.70 -10.64
N GLY A 20 -5.75 -27.94 -10.84
CA GLY A 20 -5.69 -26.49 -10.95
C GLY A 20 -5.18 -25.91 -9.63
N LEU A 21 -3.90 -25.56 -9.56
CA LEU A 21 -3.41 -24.64 -8.56
C LEU A 21 -4.04 -23.28 -8.87
N ALA A 22 -5.13 -22.96 -8.18
CA ALA A 22 -5.62 -21.59 -8.09
C ALA A 22 -4.58 -20.78 -7.32
N VAL A 23 -3.59 -20.26 -8.05
CA VAL A 23 -2.67 -19.24 -7.55
C VAL A 23 -3.52 -17.99 -7.38
N THR A 24 -4.04 -17.77 -6.18
CA THR A 24 -4.60 -16.47 -5.80
C THR A 24 -3.43 -15.50 -5.73
N ALA A 25 -3.14 -14.84 -6.86
CA ALA A 25 -2.17 -13.77 -6.91
C ALA A 25 -2.60 -12.70 -5.88
N PRO A 26 -1.68 -12.18 -5.04
CA PRO A 26 -2.01 -11.11 -4.12
C PRO A 26 -2.47 -9.90 -4.92
N THR A 27 -3.70 -9.47 -4.71
CA THR A 27 -4.20 -8.20 -5.20
C THR A 27 -3.41 -7.11 -4.48
N ALA A 28 -2.41 -6.55 -5.16
CA ALA A 28 -1.66 -5.41 -4.67
C ALA A 28 -2.66 -4.26 -4.46
N SER A 29 -3.02 -4.01 -3.19
CA SER A 29 -3.85 -2.88 -2.81
C SER A 29 -2.99 -1.63 -2.94
N ALA A 30 -3.24 -0.83 -3.98
CA ALA A 30 -2.58 0.44 -4.15
C ALA A 30 -2.89 1.35 -2.94
N ALA A 31 -1.85 1.85 -2.28
CA ALA A 31 -2.01 2.84 -1.23
C ALA A 31 -2.68 4.11 -1.82
N PRO A 32 -3.58 4.78 -1.08
CA PRO A 32 -4.13 6.03 -1.53
C PRO A 32 -3.01 7.02 -1.83
N ALA A 33 -3.00 7.55 -3.06
CA ALA A 33 -2.05 8.57 -3.45
C ALA A 33 -2.37 9.89 -2.72
N ALA A 34 -1.33 10.58 -2.25
CA ALA A 34 -1.49 11.89 -1.64
C ALA A 34 -2.15 12.87 -2.63
N GLY A 35 -3.23 13.50 -2.20
CA GLY A 35 -3.87 14.59 -2.93
C GLY A 35 -3.18 15.94 -2.71
N GLY A 36 -3.95 17.01 -2.86
CA GLY A 36 -3.49 18.37 -2.57
C GLY A 36 -3.12 18.57 -1.10
N THR A 37 -2.41 19.66 -0.79
CA THR A 37 -2.10 20.05 0.59
C THR A 37 -3.39 20.18 1.39
N ALA A 38 -3.45 19.56 2.58
CA ALA A 38 -4.62 19.66 3.44
C ALA A 38 -4.85 21.11 3.90
N PRO A 39 -6.13 21.53 4.07
CA PRO A 39 -6.46 22.91 4.38
C PRO A 39 -5.88 23.38 5.71
N ALA A 40 -5.85 24.71 5.92
CA ALA A 40 -5.28 25.34 7.11
C ALA A 40 -5.98 24.96 8.42
N CYS A 41 -7.26 24.57 8.36
CA CYS A 41 -8.01 24.08 9.53
C CYS A 41 -7.55 22.70 10.02
N ILE A 42 -6.64 22.02 9.31
CA ILE A 42 -5.93 20.85 9.84
C ILE A 42 -4.68 21.34 10.58
N GLY A 43 -4.74 21.32 11.91
CA GLY A 43 -3.60 21.59 12.79
C GLY A 43 -2.51 20.55 12.59
N ARG A 44 -1.25 20.99 12.67
CA ARG A 44 -0.06 20.17 12.48
C ARG A 44 0.99 20.64 13.47
N TYR A 45 1.44 19.72 14.32
CA TYR A 45 2.62 19.95 15.16
C TYR A 45 3.64 18.87 14.82
N VAL A 46 4.82 19.30 14.36
CA VAL A 46 5.90 18.41 13.91
C VAL A 46 7.06 18.53 14.88
N ASP A 47 7.48 17.40 15.43
CA ASP A 47 8.61 17.30 16.34
C ASP A 47 9.59 16.26 15.77
N GLY A 48 10.84 16.64 15.56
CA GLY A 48 11.85 15.82 14.91
C GLY A 48 13.01 15.50 15.83
N ASP A 49 13.54 14.29 15.69
CA ASP A 49 14.73 13.81 16.41
C ASP A 49 15.67 13.09 15.42
N PRO A 50 16.94 12.80 15.79
CA PRO A 50 17.88 12.13 14.89
C PRO A 50 17.41 10.75 14.37
N ASP A 51 16.47 10.10 15.06
CA ASP A 51 15.94 8.78 14.75
C ASP A 51 14.54 8.83 14.10
N GLY A 52 14.03 10.02 13.76
CA GLY A 52 12.79 10.19 13.01
C GLY A 52 12.01 11.45 13.38
N PHE A 53 10.69 11.37 13.32
CA PHE A 53 9.83 12.49 13.68
C PHE A 53 8.42 12.04 14.06
N THR A 54 7.70 12.93 14.72
CA THR A 54 6.30 12.77 15.07
C THR A 54 5.50 13.94 14.54
N VAL A 55 4.28 13.67 14.07
CA VAL A 55 3.30 14.66 13.61
C VAL A 55 2.00 14.47 14.38
N LEU A 56 1.58 15.47 15.15
CA LEU A 56 0.23 15.54 15.67
C LEU A 56 -0.65 16.27 14.66
N LEU A 57 -1.64 15.57 14.12
CA LEU A 57 -2.68 16.10 13.26
C LEU A 57 -3.93 16.41 14.08
N GLU A 58 -4.55 17.57 13.85
CA GLU A 58 -5.77 17.97 14.55
C GLU A 58 -6.81 18.49 13.55
N ASN A 59 -8.04 18.01 13.61
CA ASN A 59 -9.09 18.44 12.68
C ASN A 59 -9.96 19.56 13.28
N ASN A 60 -9.60 20.81 12.98
CA ASN A 60 -10.35 22.00 13.40
C ASN A 60 -11.32 22.52 12.31
N CYS A 61 -11.60 21.72 11.28
CA CYS A 61 -12.41 22.14 10.12
C CYS A 61 -13.93 22.12 10.35
N GLY A 62 -14.41 21.69 11.52
CA GLY A 62 -15.85 21.57 11.82
C GLY A 62 -16.58 20.47 11.03
N LYS A 63 -15.87 19.64 10.27
CA LYS A 63 -16.41 18.50 9.51
C LYS A 63 -15.40 17.35 9.48
N THR A 64 -15.84 16.14 9.13
CA THR A 64 -14.94 15.02 8.93
C THR A 64 -13.98 15.28 7.76
N MET A 65 -12.69 15.04 8.00
CA MET A 65 -11.63 15.21 7.01
C MET A 65 -10.83 13.93 6.89
N ARG A 66 -10.30 13.68 5.69
CA ARG A 66 -9.39 12.56 5.42
C ARG A 66 -8.04 13.11 4.99
N VAL A 67 -7.01 12.74 5.74
CA VAL A 67 -5.67 13.33 5.62
C VAL A 67 -4.58 12.29 5.82
N GLN A 68 -3.44 12.49 5.19
CA GLN A 68 -2.24 11.69 5.38
C GLN A 68 -1.00 12.57 5.54
N VAL A 69 0.01 12.03 6.22
CA VAL A 69 1.34 12.61 6.29
C VAL A 69 2.14 12.14 5.09
N VAL A 70 2.59 13.09 4.27
CA VAL A 70 3.50 12.85 3.16
C VAL A 70 4.92 12.88 3.69
N VAL A 71 5.68 11.84 3.40
CA VAL A 71 7.06 11.69 3.89
C VAL A 71 8.01 11.65 2.70
N ALA A 72 8.87 12.65 2.56
CA ALA A 72 9.91 12.62 1.54
C ALA A 72 10.89 11.49 1.84
N TYR A 73 11.34 10.78 0.80
CA TYR A 73 12.34 9.69 0.87
C TYR A 73 11.92 8.48 1.73
N ALA A 74 10.64 8.35 2.06
CA ALA A 74 10.06 7.18 2.71
C ALA A 74 8.58 7.02 2.29
N PRO A 75 7.92 5.90 2.64
CA PRO A 75 6.49 5.77 2.41
C PRO A 75 5.66 6.77 3.21
N ASP A 76 4.60 7.29 2.60
CA ASP A 76 3.57 8.09 3.27
C ASP A 76 2.86 7.32 4.38
N SER A 77 2.20 8.05 5.29
CA SER A 77 1.28 7.43 6.23
C SER A 77 0.05 6.84 5.53
N SER A 78 -0.70 6.00 6.25
CA SER A 78 -2.06 5.68 5.82
C SER A 78 -2.96 6.92 5.84
N CYS A 79 -4.04 6.88 5.06
CA CYS A 79 -5.05 7.92 5.05
C CYS A 79 -5.92 7.83 6.31
N TYR A 80 -5.86 8.84 7.16
CA TYR A 80 -6.61 8.92 8.41
C TYR A 80 -7.92 9.66 8.23
N THR A 81 -9.02 9.05 8.68
CA THR A 81 -10.31 9.73 8.82
C THR A 81 -10.40 10.37 10.20
N LEU A 82 -10.50 11.70 10.24
CA LEU A 82 -10.61 12.48 11.47
C LEU A 82 -11.99 13.14 11.51
N SER A 83 -12.80 12.82 12.52
CA SER A 83 -14.01 13.57 12.83
C SER A 83 -13.66 15.02 13.25
N ALA A 84 -14.65 15.92 13.26
CA ALA A 84 -14.44 17.28 13.77
C ALA A 84 -13.92 17.25 15.21
N GLY A 85 -12.84 17.98 15.48
CA GLY A 85 -12.16 18.02 16.79
C GLY A 85 -11.31 16.78 17.11
N ALA A 86 -11.21 15.80 16.22
CA ALA A 86 -10.38 14.62 16.44
C ALA A 86 -8.91 14.88 16.10
N SER A 87 -8.01 14.20 16.81
CA SER A 87 -6.57 14.28 16.59
C SER A 87 -5.95 12.91 16.32
N LYS A 88 -4.81 12.90 15.63
CA LYS A 88 -4.06 11.69 15.30
C LYS A 88 -2.56 11.96 15.40
N LEU A 89 -1.88 11.13 16.19
CA LEU A 89 -0.43 11.08 16.22
C LEU A 89 0.07 10.12 15.13
N TYR A 90 1.00 10.60 14.31
CA TYR A 90 1.80 9.80 13.39
C TYR A 90 3.25 9.84 13.86
N THR A 91 3.91 8.69 13.95
CA THR A 91 5.32 8.58 14.29
C THR A 91 6.04 7.85 13.17
N TYR A 92 7.05 8.51 12.61
CA TYR A 92 8.02 7.91 11.71
C TYR A 92 9.30 7.59 12.48
N ARG A 93 9.81 6.38 12.28
CA ARG A 93 11.11 5.94 12.81
C ARG A 93 12.02 5.61 11.64
N GLY A 94 13.14 6.30 11.55
CA GLY A 94 14.09 6.17 10.47
C GLY A 94 14.89 7.46 10.24
N ILE A 95 16.09 7.30 9.69
CA ILE A 95 17.02 8.41 9.45
C ILE A 95 16.85 9.04 8.06
N THR A 96 16.06 8.42 7.16
CA THR A 96 15.95 8.85 5.76
C THR A 96 14.69 9.67 5.49
N GLY A 97 13.59 9.39 6.19
CA GLY A 97 12.32 10.06 5.96
C GLY A 97 12.27 11.45 6.56
N VAL A 98 11.73 12.39 5.80
CA VAL A 98 11.53 13.77 6.24
C VAL A 98 10.06 14.14 6.06
N TYR A 99 9.47 14.82 7.05
CA TYR A 99 8.14 15.39 6.89
C TYR A 99 8.12 16.38 5.72
N ASP A 100 7.33 16.09 4.66
CA ASP A 100 7.13 17.01 3.53
C ASP A 100 5.93 17.92 3.80
N ARG A 101 4.75 17.31 3.96
CA ARG A 101 3.48 18.02 4.21
C ARG A 101 2.42 17.07 4.74
N THR A 102 1.26 17.62 5.08
CA THR A 102 0.02 16.84 5.21
C THR A 102 -0.87 17.11 4.02
N ALA A 103 -1.34 16.06 3.36
CA ALA A 103 -2.20 16.11 2.19
C ALA A 103 -3.61 15.60 2.50
N VAL A 104 -4.59 16.02 1.70
CA VAL A 104 -5.88 15.32 1.65
C VAL A 104 -5.74 14.00 0.92
N CYS A 105 -6.59 13.06 1.29
CA CYS A 105 -6.76 11.75 0.67
C CYS A 105 -8.23 11.34 0.86
#